data_AF-A0A524CUJ9-F1
#
_entry.id   AF-A0A524CUJ9-F1
#
_cell.length_a   1.000
_cell.length_b   1.000
_cell.length_c   1.000
_cell.angle_alpha   90.00
_cell.angle_beta   90.00
_cell.angle_gamma   90.00
#
_symmetry.space_group_name_H-M   'P 1'
#
loop_
_entity.id
_entity.type
_entity.pdbx_description
1 polymer ?
#
loop_
_entity_poly.entity_id
_entity_poly.type
_entity_poly.pdbx_seq_one_letter_code
_entity_poly.pdbx_strand_id
1 'polypeptide(L)'
;MTKSTFTFKELKKTNHREIKELQNKKFRAFIRYQVWPNHPYYRRLFKENDIDPYDITCIEDWEKYQIPLVKKVDYKDNLKDFVLNPSEVDGKERPPAEIVKNMMSYSKAAGYDEQYKMLRNNGIRTKLKIGADAAMERIRDRLTYSYAPLQFWLSSGRASGLPAPVFLTRHDNEMLFKNCVKVGQMAVDPWIDEGWELISMNLFPYAPHLGWHAVNLGLKQMSKFYVATSAGGAIPSAKLVEIAKSFKVNGFAGMPSYLRNRFFREMKEADYEAPDKVVLLLAGEKIYGPVVDDMVETLKSKGAKEVRVIGGYASSESKISFGVQCCYEGPYHNVSPLMLSFEFVRVNDDGSWEFVDEDESGHVTLFHLDGTGTIFEGFLLGDVASRHENGKCPLCGMDGPFFWDIGRQNDAQAQIDIMGLSEKKVKGATVNL
;
A
#
# COMPACT_ATOMS: atom_id res chain seq x y z
N MET A 1 13.34 -20.86 1.10
CA MET A 1 13.33 -19.66 1.97
C MET A 1 12.07 -18.87 1.63
N THR A 2 11.24 -18.50 2.61
CA THR A 2 10.11 -17.58 2.34
C THR A 2 10.71 -16.21 2.07
N LYS A 3 10.46 -15.61 0.91
CA LYS A 3 10.94 -14.26 0.62
C LYS A 3 10.12 -13.25 1.42
N SER A 4 10.74 -12.15 1.86
CA SER A 4 9.99 -11.07 2.51
C SER A 4 9.06 -10.42 1.50
N THR A 5 9.56 -10.04 0.32
CA THR A 5 8.80 -9.57 -0.84
C THR A 5 9.52 -10.00 -2.13
N PHE A 6 8.83 -9.96 -3.28
CA PHE A 6 9.45 -10.17 -4.58
C PHE A 6 10.15 -8.91 -5.09
N THR A 7 11.21 -9.05 -5.88
CA THR A 7 11.63 -8.01 -6.84
C THR A 7 10.66 -7.96 -8.02
N PHE A 8 10.68 -6.90 -8.82
CA PHE A 8 9.81 -6.82 -10.01
C PHE A 8 10.11 -7.93 -11.04
N LYS A 9 11.38 -8.31 -11.20
CA LYS A 9 11.80 -9.42 -12.07
C LYS A 9 11.28 -10.78 -11.57
N GLU A 10 11.24 -10.98 -10.26
CA GLU A 10 10.64 -12.19 -9.67
C GLU A 10 9.13 -12.18 -9.84
N LEU A 11 8.46 -11.04 -9.62
CA LEU A 11 7.02 -10.89 -9.82
C LEU A 11 6.60 -11.28 -11.26
N LYS A 12 7.37 -10.89 -12.28
CA LYS A 12 7.11 -11.28 -13.68
C LYS A 12 7.27 -12.78 -13.97
N LYS A 13 7.90 -13.54 -13.08
CA LYS A 13 8.24 -14.96 -13.29
C LYS A 13 7.46 -15.93 -12.40
N THR A 14 7.01 -15.45 -11.25
CA THR A 14 6.17 -16.21 -10.32
C THR A 14 4.74 -16.31 -10.88
N ASN A 15 4.02 -17.37 -10.54
CA ASN A 15 2.61 -17.56 -10.90
C ASN A 15 1.69 -17.42 -9.69
N HIS A 16 0.39 -17.22 -9.94
CA HIS A 16 -0.64 -17.07 -8.92
C HIS A 16 -0.68 -18.18 -7.87
N ARG A 17 -0.41 -19.44 -8.24
CA ARG A 17 -0.43 -20.58 -7.30
C ARG A 17 0.70 -20.49 -6.29
N GLU A 18 1.92 -20.22 -6.77
CA GLU A 18 3.07 -20.00 -5.89
C GLU A 18 2.87 -18.76 -5.00
N ILE A 19 2.28 -17.69 -5.54
CA ILE A 19 1.89 -16.51 -4.76
C ILE A 19 0.93 -16.93 -3.64
N LYS A 20 -0.14 -17.65 -3.95
CA LYS A 20 -1.16 -18.05 -2.97
C LYS A 20 -0.58 -18.95 -1.87
N GLU A 21 0.27 -19.91 -2.22
CA GLU A 21 0.96 -20.75 -1.23
C GLU A 21 1.80 -19.93 -0.25
N LEU A 22 2.55 -18.94 -0.77
CA LEU A 22 3.35 -18.04 0.05
C LEU A 22 2.49 -17.08 0.87
N GLN A 23 1.38 -16.57 0.31
CA GLN A 23 0.41 -15.75 1.03
C GLN A 23 -0.18 -16.53 2.21
N ASN A 24 -0.69 -17.74 1.99
CA ASN A 24 -1.26 -18.58 3.06
C ASN A 24 -0.23 -18.85 4.17
N LYS A 25 1.02 -19.15 3.79
CA LYS A 25 2.10 -19.33 4.76
C LYS A 25 2.36 -18.06 5.58
N LYS A 26 2.42 -16.89 4.93
CA LYS A 26 2.68 -15.61 5.59
C LYS A 26 1.49 -15.18 6.45
N PHE A 27 0.26 -15.25 5.94
CA PHE A 27 -0.97 -14.92 6.66
C PHE A 27 -1.08 -15.72 7.94
N ARG A 28 -0.95 -17.05 7.87
CA ARG A 28 -0.95 -17.93 9.04
C ARG A 28 0.09 -17.52 10.09
N ALA A 29 1.32 -17.22 9.65
CA ALA A 29 2.38 -16.78 10.55
C ALA A 29 2.06 -15.41 11.16
N PHE A 30 1.49 -14.50 10.37
CA PHE A 30 1.13 -13.15 10.77
C PHE A 30 0.00 -13.16 11.81
N ILE A 31 -1.10 -13.86 11.54
CA ILE A 31 -2.21 -13.99 12.48
C ILE A 31 -1.75 -14.59 13.81
N ARG A 32 -1.03 -15.72 13.79
CA ARG A 32 -0.67 -16.46 15.01
C ARG A 32 0.41 -15.80 15.86
N TYR A 33 1.38 -15.13 15.23
CA TYR A 33 2.59 -14.67 15.91
C TYR A 33 2.80 -13.15 15.89
N GLN A 34 1.99 -12.40 15.14
CA GLN A 34 1.95 -10.94 15.19
C GLN A 34 0.60 -10.42 15.68
N VAL A 35 -0.49 -10.75 14.98
CA VAL A 35 -1.81 -10.17 15.28
C VAL A 35 -2.35 -10.68 16.62
N TRP A 36 -2.51 -11.99 16.78
CA TRP A 36 -3.03 -12.59 18.01
C TRP A 36 -2.30 -12.15 19.29
N PRO A 37 -0.95 -12.18 19.34
CA PRO A 37 -0.25 -11.74 20.55
C PRO A 37 -0.22 -10.22 20.68
N ASN A 38 -0.09 -9.44 19.60
CA ASN A 38 0.29 -8.03 19.73
C ASN A 38 -0.80 -7.04 19.36
N HIS A 39 -1.96 -7.45 18.85
CA HIS A 39 -2.99 -6.53 18.36
C HIS A 39 -4.20 -6.48 19.30
N PRO A 40 -4.39 -5.40 20.09
CA PRO A 40 -5.46 -5.32 21.08
C PRO A 40 -6.87 -5.53 20.49
N TYR A 41 -7.18 -4.88 19.36
CA TYR A 41 -8.52 -4.99 18.75
C TYR A 41 -8.83 -6.42 18.26
N TYR A 42 -8.03 -6.98 17.34
CA TYR A 42 -8.26 -8.33 16.82
C TYR A 42 -8.19 -9.41 17.90
N ARG A 43 -7.38 -9.22 18.96
CA ARG A 43 -7.38 -10.14 20.09
C ARG A 43 -8.73 -10.18 20.82
N ARG A 44 -9.39 -9.02 21.00
CA ARG A 44 -10.75 -8.98 21.55
C ARG A 44 -11.74 -9.60 20.57
N LEU A 45 -11.66 -9.22 19.29
CA LEU A 45 -12.52 -9.77 18.23
C LEU A 45 -12.51 -11.31 18.23
N PHE A 46 -11.33 -11.93 18.24
CA PHE A 46 -11.24 -13.40 18.25
C PHE A 46 -11.82 -14.02 19.53
N LYS A 47 -11.58 -13.41 20.70
CA LYS A 47 -12.14 -13.91 21.97
C LYS A 47 -13.67 -13.78 22.04
N GLU A 48 -14.21 -12.66 21.58
CA GLU A 48 -15.64 -12.37 21.60
C GLU A 48 -16.43 -13.27 20.64
N ASN A 49 -15.77 -13.76 19.57
CA ASN A 49 -16.36 -14.65 18.57
C ASN A 49 -15.90 -16.11 18.70
N ASP A 50 -15.26 -16.49 19.81
CA ASP A 50 -14.77 -17.85 20.09
C ASP A 50 -13.89 -18.45 18.96
N ILE A 51 -13.01 -17.63 18.38
CA ILE A 51 -12.12 -18.02 17.30
C ILE A 51 -10.73 -18.33 17.87
N ASP A 52 -10.24 -19.56 17.66
CA ASP A 52 -8.82 -19.87 17.87
C ASP A 52 -7.99 -19.39 16.66
N PRO A 53 -7.04 -18.44 16.83
CA PRO A 53 -6.18 -17.98 15.73
C PRO A 53 -5.30 -19.08 15.14
N TYR A 54 -5.15 -20.22 15.82
CA TYR A 54 -4.46 -21.40 15.31
C TYR A 54 -5.29 -22.25 14.34
N ASP A 55 -6.60 -22.02 14.26
CA ASP A 55 -7.47 -22.62 13.25
C ASP A 55 -7.46 -21.83 11.94
N ILE A 56 -7.05 -20.56 11.98
CA ILE A 56 -6.87 -19.72 10.78
C ILE A 56 -5.59 -20.16 10.05
N THR A 57 -5.74 -20.58 8.80
CA THR A 57 -4.68 -21.11 7.93
C THR A 57 -4.53 -20.35 6.62
N CYS A 58 -5.60 -19.74 6.10
CA CYS A 58 -5.62 -18.89 4.92
C CYS A 58 -6.63 -17.74 5.10
N ILE A 59 -6.68 -16.80 4.14
CA ILE A 59 -7.56 -15.63 4.24
C ILE A 59 -9.04 -16.04 4.15
N GLU A 60 -9.34 -17.06 3.36
CA GLU A 60 -10.68 -17.63 3.19
C GLU A 60 -11.26 -18.19 4.50
N ASP A 61 -10.40 -18.55 5.47
CA ASP A 61 -10.88 -18.93 6.80
C ASP A 61 -11.61 -17.77 7.50
N TRP A 62 -11.38 -16.51 7.12
CA TRP A 62 -12.12 -15.35 7.64
C TRP A 62 -13.61 -15.46 7.34
N GLU A 63 -13.97 -15.89 6.13
CA GLU A 63 -15.37 -16.13 5.73
C GLU A 63 -15.89 -17.42 6.36
N LYS A 64 -15.09 -18.51 6.31
CA LYS A 64 -15.47 -19.82 6.89
C LYS A 64 -15.88 -19.71 8.35
N TYR A 65 -15.16 -18.92 9.14
CA TYR A 65 -15.44 -18.69 10.56
C TYR A 65 -16.34 -17.47 10.80
N GLN A 66 -16.83 -16.83 9.73
CA GLN A 66 -17.68 -15.63 9.77
C GLN A 66 -17.11 -14.55 10.69
N ILE A 67 -15.79 -14.35 10.63
CA ILE A 67 -15.11 -13.33 11.43
C ILE A 67 -15.60 -11.96 10.95
N PRO A 68 -16.06 -11.06 11.84
CA PRO A 68 -16.58 -9.78 11.41
C PRO A 68 -15.56 -8.96 10.60
N LEU A 69 -16.02 -8.31 9.53
CA LEU A 69 -15.23 -7.31 8.82
C LEU A 69 -15.07 -6.06 9.68
N VAL A 70 -13.93 -5.39 9.52
CA VAL A 70 -13.62 -4.16 10.24
C VAL A 70 -14.03 -2.95 9.41
N LYS A 71 -14.84 -2.09 10.00
CA LYS A 71 -15.29 -0.85 9.39
C LYS A 71 -14.36 0.30 9.76
N LYS A 72 -14.42 1.37 8.97
CA LYS A 72 -13.59 2.56 9.22
C LYS A 72 -13.95 3.27 10.52
N VAL A 73 -15.21 3.20 10.95
CA VAL A 73 -15.66 3.70 12.25
C VAL A 73 -15.00 2.95 13.41
N ASP A 74 -14.86 1.63 13.33
CA ASP A 74 -14.21 0.82 14.37
C ASP A 74 -12.77 1.26 14.59
N TYR A 75 -12.05 1.48 13.49
CA TYR A 75 -10.69 2.00 13.54
C TYR A 75 -10.64 3.41 14.13
N LYS A 76 -11.51 4.32 13.67
CA LYS A 76 -11.53 5.71 14.13
C LYS A 76 -11.76 5.82 15.64
N ASP A 77 -12.62 4.97 16.19
CA ASP A 77 -12.96 4.99 17.61
C ASP A 77 -11.94 4.25 18.48
N ASN A 78 -11.06 3.43 17.87
CA ASN A 78 -10.10 2.56 18.56
C ASN A 78 -8.66 2.72 18.06
N LEU A 79 -8.23 3.92 17.64
CA LEU A 79 -6.95 4.16 16.95
C LEU A 79 -5.73 3.45 17.55
N LYS A 80 -5.58 3.47 18.89
CA LYS A 80 -4.44 2.86 19.59
C LYS A 80 -4.46 1.32 19.52
N ASP A 81 -5.66 0.74 19.48
CA ASP A 81 -5.85 -0.72 19.49
C ASP A 81 -5.58 -1.35 18.13
N PHE A 82 -5.47 -0.53 17.08
CA PHE A 82 -5.06 -0.92 15.74
C PHE A 82 -3.55 -0.91 15.52
N VAL A 83 -2.77 -0.49 16.52
CA VAL A 83 -1.31 -0.52 16.48
C VAL A 83 -0.80 -1.74 17.22
N LEU A 84 0.13 -2.49 16.62
CA LEU A 84 0.76 -3.62 17.30
C LEU A 84 1.51 -3.15 18.57
N ASN A 85 1.11 -3.68 19.71
CA ASN A 85 1.70 -3.47 21.02
C ASN A 85 2.34 -4.77 21.53
N PRO A 86 3.65 -4.96 21.35
CA PRO A 86 4.33 -6.15 21.85
C PRO A 86 4.56 -6.10 23.37
N SER A 87 4.61 -4.91 23.98
CA SER A 87 4.93 -4.71 25.39
C SER A 87 3.78 -5.04 26.33
N GLU A 88 2.54 -5.03 25.86
CA GLU A 88 1.36 -5.28 26.68
C GLU A 88 0.42 -6.28 26.03
N VAL A 89 -0.36 -6.99 26.86
CA VAL A 89 -1.42 -7.89 26.44
C VAL A 89 -2.57 -7.81 27.44
N ASP A 90 -3.79 -7.61 26.94
CA ASP A 90 -4.99 -7.50 27.78
C ASP A 90 -4.83 -6.50 28.94
N GLY A 91 -4.15 -5.37 28.69
CA GLY A 91 -3.90 -4.30 29.66
C GLY A 91 -2.79 -4.57 30.69
N LYS A 92 -1.99 -5.63 30.50
CA LYS A 92 -0.88 -6.00 31.40
C LYS A 92 0.45 -6.01 30.68
N GLU A 93 1.51 -5.60 31.35
CA GLU A 93 2.88 -5.72 30.83
C GLU A 93 3.23 -7.17 30.52
N ARG A 94 3.88 -7.38 29.38
CA ARG A 94 4.35 -8.68 28.92
C ARG A 94 5.83 -8.89 29.33
N PRO A 95 6.19 -10.07 29.87
CA PRO A 95 7.57 -10.40 30.14
C PRO A 95 8.45 -10.30 28.88
N PRO A 96 9.64 -9.66 28.93
CA PRO A 96 10.51 -9.51 27.75
C PRO A 96 10.85 -10.83 27.03
N ALA A 97 11.00 -11.92 27.77
CA ALA A 97 11.26 -13.24 27.19
C ALA A 97 10.13 -13.73 26.27
N GLU A 98 8.87 -13.40 26.60
CA GLU A 98 7.71 -13.75 25.77
C GLU A 98 7.67 -12.89 24.50
N ILE A 99 7.98 -11.60 24.60
CA ILE A 99 8.10 -10.70 23.44
C ILE A 99 9.10 -11.27 22.43
N VAL A 100 10.29 -11.63 22.90
CA VAL A 100 11.35 -12.21 22.08
C VAL A 100 10.92 -13.55 21.48
N LYS A 101 10.25 -14.41 22.26
CA LYS A 101 9.72 -15.70 21.78
C LYS A 101 8.69 -15.53 20.65
N ASN A 102 7.76 -14.58 20.78
CA ASN A 102 6.76 -14.29 19.76
C ASN A 102 7.43 -13.80 18.48
N MET A 103 8.35 -12.84 18.59
CA MET A 103 9.13 -12.33 17.46
C MET A 103 9.96 -13.43 16.78
N MET A 104 10.59 -14.33 17.55
CA MET A 104 11.32 -15.48 17.01
C MET A 104 10.40 -16.44 16.25
N SER A 105 9.22 -16.77 16.81
CA SER A 105 8.23 -17.65 16.19
C SER A 105 7.74 -17.07 14.87
N TYR A 106 7.38 -15.78 14.86
CA TYR A 106 7.03 -15.07 13.64
C TYR A 106 8.17 -15.11 12.63
N SER A 107 9.39 -14.75 13.05
CA SER A 107 10.54 -14.68 12.15
C SER A 107 10.79 -16.02 11.45
N LYS A 108 10.73 -17.12 12.20
CA LYS A 108 10.90 -18.47 11.65
C LYS A 108 9.76 -18.86 10.71
N ALA A 109 8.51 -18.61 11.09
CA ALA A 109 7.34 -19.02 10.32
C ALA A 109 7.16 -18.20 9.03
N ALA A 110 7.39 -16.89 9.10
CA ALA A 110 7.29 -15.95 7.97
C ALA A 110 8.55 -15.93 7.08
N GLY A 111 9.63 -16.62 7.48
CA GLY A 111 10.89 -16.77 6.73
C GLY A 111 11.88 -15.61 6.83
N TYR A 112 11.83 -14.85 7.92
CA TYR A 112 12.88 -13.90 8.32
C TYR A 112 14.04 -14.64 9.00
N ASP A 113 14.73 -15.51 8.26
CA ASP A 113 15.75 -16.43 8.81
C ASP A 113 16.91 -15.70 9.51
N GLU A 114 17.38 -14.57 8.96
CA GLU A 114 18.46 -13.78 9.57
C GLU A 114 18.01 -13.11 10.87
N GLN A 115 16.77 -12.61 10.94
CA GLN A 115 16.20 -12.09 12.17
C GLN A 115 16.05 -13.21 13.21
N TYR A 116 15.56 -14.38 12.80
CA TYR A 116 15.44 -15.54 13.69
C TYR A 116 16.80 -15.96 14.26
N LYS A 117 17.83 -16.09 13.42
CA LYS A 117 19.19 -16.43 13.84
C LYS A 117 19.73 -15.37 14.81
N MET A 118 19.56 -14.10 14.49
CA MET A 118 20.01 -12.99 15.34
C MET A 118 19.34 -13.05 16.72
N LEU A 119 18.02 -13.18 16.78
CA LEU A 119 17.27 -13.27 18.04
C LEU A 119 17.67 -14.52 18.85
N ARG A 120 17.73 -15.69 18.19
CA ARG A 120 18.14 -16.95 18.82
C ARG A 120 19.53 -16.85 19.44
N ASN A 121 20.51 -16.37 18.66
CA ASN A 121 21.90 -16.32 19.09
C ASN A 121 22.11 -15.34 20.25
N ASN A 122 21.49 -14.15 20.18
CA ASN A 122 21.55 -13.19 21.27
C ASN A 122 20.76 -13.67 22.50
N GLY A 123 19.62 -14.34 22.32
CA GLY A 123 18.86 -14.95 23.43
C GLY A 123 19.65 -16.02 24.18
N ILE A 124 20.41 -16.87 23.46
CA ILE A 124 21.32 -17.85 24.07
C ILE A 124 22.43 -17.14 24.85
N ARG A 125 23.04 -16.10 24.28
CA ARG A 125 24.10 -15.31 24.95
C ARG A 125 23.60 -14.66 26.25
N THR A 126 22.41 -14.07 26.23
CA THR A 126 21.75 -13.53 27.43
C THR A 126 21.55 -14.62 28.47
N LYS A 127 20.99 -15.78 28.09
CA LYS A 127 20.74 -16.90 29.01
C LYS A 127 22.01 -17.45 29.64
N LEU A 128 23.10 -17.55 28.87
CA LEU A 128 24.40 -18.05 29.33
C LEU A 128 25.26 -16.99 30.04
N LYS A 129 24.78 -15.74 30.16
CA LYS A 129 25.52 -14.61 30.73
C LYS A 129 26.83 -14.27 29.98
N ILE A 130 26.92 -14.60 28.69
CA ILE A 130 28.11 -14.36 27.86
C ILE A 130 27.86 -13.09 27.04
N GLY A 131 28.44 -11.96 27.45
CA GLY A 131 28.19 -10.66 26.81
C GLY A 131 26.71 -10.29 26.82
N ALA A 132 26.02 -10.59 27.93
CA ALA A 132 24.57 -10.50 28.04
C ALA A 132 24.03 -9.09 27.80
N ASP A 133 24.72 -8.05 28.28
CA ASP A 133 24.26 -6.66 28.12
C ASP A 133 24.23 -6.26 26.65
N ALA A 134 25.31 -6.51 25.92
CA ALA A 134 25.38 -6.26 24.48
C ALA A 134 24.39 -7.13 23.68
N ALA A 135 24.14 -8.37 24.12
CA ALA A 135 23.14 -9.22 23.48
C ALA A 135 21.71 -8.70 23.71
N MET A 136 21.41 -8.22 24.91
CA MET A 136 20.13 -7.60 25.26
C MET A 136 19.91 -6.27 24.53
N GLU A 137 20.95 -5.45 24.39
CA GLU A 137 20.92 -4.22 23.61
C GLU A 137 20.55 -4.50 22.14
N ARG A 138 21.20 -5.48 21.49
CA ARG A 138 20.87 -5.86 20.11
C ARG A 138 19.44 -6.37 19.94
N ILE A 139 18.93 -7.12 20.92
CA ILE A 139 17.53 -7.58 20.92
C ILE A 139 16.60 -6.37 21.05
N ARG A 140 16.88 -5.45 21.98
CA ARG A 140 16.11 -4.22 22.18
C ARG A 140 16.09 -3.38 20.92
N ASP A 141 17.24 -3.14 20.29
CA ASP A 141 17.35 -2.38 19.05
C ASP A 141 16.51 -2.99 17.93
N ARG A 142 16.49 -4.33 17.82
CA ARG A 142 15.64 -5.00 16.83
C ARG A 142 14.15 -4.84 17.14
N LEU A 143 13.75 -4.94 18.41
CA LEU A 143 12.36 -4.71 18.82
C LEU A 143 11.95 -3.26 18.55
N THR A 144 12.80 -2.28 18.89
CA THR A 144 12.58 -0.87 18.58
C THR A 144 12.49 -0.64 17.08
N TYR A 145 13.36 -1.25 16.28
CA TYR A 145 13.28 -1.18 14.82
C TYR A 145 11.93 -1.71 14.31
N SER A 146 11.45 -2.84 14.84
CA SER A 146 10.24 -3.49 14.37
C SER A 146 8.95 -2.84 14.87
N TYR A 147 8.90 -2.30 16.09
CA TYR A 147 7.61 -1.90 16.69
C TYR A 147 7.53 -0.42 17.08
N ALA A 148 8.66 0.29 17.22
CA ALA A 148 8.57 1.71 17.58
C ALA A 148 8.05 2.52 16.39
N PRO A 149 7.08 3.44 16.62
CA PRO A 149 6.57 4.30 15.57
C PRO A 149 7.69 5.17 15.01
N LEU A 150 7.73 5.29 13.69
CA LEU A 150 8.65 6.13 12.94
C LEU A 150 7.91 7.33 12.33
N GLN A 151 6.76 7.07 11.72
CA GLN A 151 5.98 8.04 10.96
C GLN A 151 4.49 7.69 11.05
N PHE A 152 3.63 8.67 10.80
CA PHE A 152 2.21 8.44 10.54
C PHE A 152 1.81 9.04 9.20
N TRP A 153 0.75 8.48 8.60
CA TRP A 153 0.06 9.05 7.45
C TRP A 153 -1.41 9.26 7.75
N LEU A 154 -1.95 10.34 7.23
CA LEU A 154 -3.36 10.68 7.29
C LEU A 154 -4.03 10.24 5.99
N SER A 155 -5.29 9.82 6.08
CA SER A 155 -6.12 9.67 4.88
C SER A 155 -6.38 11.06 4.28
N SER A 156 -6.42 11.16 2.95
CA SER A 156 -6.65 12.44 2.26
C SER A 156 -8.11 12.94 2.31
N GLY A 157 -8.98 12.26 3.07
CA GLY A 157 -10.40 12.57 3.18
C GLY A 157 -10.66 13.72 4.15
N ARG A 158 -11.35 14.77 3.68
CA ARG A 158 -11.91 15.83 4.54
C ARG A 158 -13.20 15.34 5.23
N ALA A 159 -13.13 14.22 5.94
CA ALA A 159 -14.18 13.90 6.90
C ALA A 159 -14.14 14.98 8.01
N SER A 160 -15.28 15.49 8.45
CA SER A 160 -15.35 16.46 9.54
C SER A 160 -14.82 15.84 10.83
N GLY A 161 -13.53 16.05 11.13
CA GLY A 161 -12.81 15.47 12.27
C GLY A 161 -11.30 15.37 12.03
N LEU A 162 -10.54 15.03 13.07
CA LEU A 162 -9.13 14.64 12.94
C LEU A 162 -9.04 13.37 12.08
N PRO A 163 -8.32 13.38 10.93
CA PRO A 163 -8.15 12.18 10.12
C PRO A 163 -7.41 11.10 10.91
N ALA A 164 -7.86 9.85 10.78
CA ALA A 164 -7.29 8.71 11.48
C ALA A 164 -5.85 8.43 11.01
N PRO A 165 -4.84 8.47 11.90
CA PRO A 165 -3.44 8.29 11.54
C PRO A 165 -3.04 6.82 11.43
N VAL A 166 -2.56 6.41 10.26
CA VAL A 166 -1.94 5.10 10.05
C VAL A 166 -0.46 5.19 10.41
N PHE A 167 -0.02 4.43 11.40
CA PHE A 167 1.35 4.44 11.90
C PHE A 167 2.24 3.42 11.17
N LEU A 168 3.48 3.84 10.90
CA LEU A 168 4.52 3.04 10.29
C LEU A 168 5.74 2.98 11.22
N THR A 169 6.40 1.83 11.28
CA THR A 169 7.68 1.64 11.96
C THR A 169 8.85 1.72 10.97
N ARG A 170 10.08 1.49 11.45
CA ARG A 170 11.25 1.35 10.56
C ARG A 170 11.16 0.11 9.67
N HIS A 171 10.59 -0.99 10.19
CA HIS A 171 10.31 -2.20 9.40
C HIS A 171 9.33 -1.89 8.26
N ASP A 172 8.23 -1.20 8.57
CA ASP A 172 7.26 -0.79 7.54
C ASP A 172 7.90 0.11 6.49
N ASN A 173 8.73 1.08 6.89
CA ASN A 173 9.40 1.98 5.96
C ASN A 173 10.43 1.25 5.07
N GLU A 174 11.11 0.22 5.58
CA GLU A 174 11.98 -0.62 4.74
C GLU A 174 11.17 -1.44 3.72
N MET A 175 10.03 -2.01 4.13
CA MET A 175 9.14 -2.70 3.21
C MET A 175 8.53 -1.75 2.18
N LEU A 176 8.12 -0.55 2.60
CA LEU A 176 7.68 0.52 1.70
C LEU A 176 8.73 0.78 0.63
N PHE A 177 9.99 1.00 1.03
CA PHE A 177 11.09 1.26 0.11
C PHE A 177 11.25 0.14 -0.93
N LYS A 178 11.22 -1.12 -0.50
CA LYS A 178 11.35 -2.30 -1.39
C LYS A 178 10.16 -2.50 -2.33
N ASN A 179 8.97 -2.01 -1.98
CA ASN A 179 7.74 -2.25 -2.72
C ASN A 179 7.33 -1.07 -3.62
N CYS A 180 7.53 0.17 -3.19
CA CYS A 180 7.09 1.36 -3.93
C CYS A 180 7.80 1.53 -5.29
N VAL A 181 9.05 1.08 -5.42
CA VAL A 181 9.80 1.14 -6.69
C VAL A 181 9.13 0.35 -7.81
N LYS A 182 8.41 -0.74 -7.47
CA LYS A 182 7.75 -1.61 -8.44
C LYS A 182 6.61 -0.91 -9.18
N VAL A 183 6.01 0.10 -8.55
CA VAL A 183 4.98 0.94 -9.18
C VAL A 183 5.55 1.64 -10.40
N GLY A 184 6.71 2.27 -10.23
CA GLY A 184 7.38 2.94 -11.34
C GLY A 184 8.02 1.95 -12.33
N GLN A 185 8.54 0.80 -11.86
CA GLN A 185 9.03 -0.25 -12.75
C GLN A 185 7.93 -0.78 -13.68
N MET A 186 6.72 -1.03 -13.18
CA MET A 186 5.56 -1.36 -14.01
C MET A 186 5.24 -0.23 -15.01
N ALA A 187 5.35 1.02 -14.57
CA ALA A 187 5.02 2.16 -15.43
C ALA A 187 5.95 2.28 -16.65
N VAL A 188 7.23 1.92 -16.51
CA VAL A 188 8.25 2.07 -17.56
C VAL A 188 8.73 0.75 -18.17
N ASP A 189 8.19 -0.40 -17.74
CA ASP A 189 8.63 -1.74 -18.14
C ASP A 189 8.84 -1.90 -19.66
N PRO A 190 7.95 -1.39 -20.55
CA PRO A 190 8.14 -1.59 -21.99
C PRO A 190 9.34 -0.85 -22.59
N TRP A 191 9.86 0.19 -21.94
CA TRP A 191 10.90 1.05 -22.51
C TRP A 191 12.29 0.80 -21.92
N ILE A 192 12.39 0.10 -20.79
CA ILE A 192 13.65 -0.01 -20.05
C ILE A 192 14.70 -0.82 -20.82
N ASP A 193 14.28 -1.86 -21.54
CA ASP A 193 15.16 -2.70 -22.37
C ASP A 193 15.65 -1.96 -23.64
N GLU A 194 15.04 -0.83 -24.00
CA GLU A 194 15.48 0.04 -25.10
C GLU A 194 16.57 1.05 -24.68
N GLY A 195 17.00 1.01 -23.41
CA GLY A 195 17.96 1.98 -22.85
C GLY A 195 17.33 3.33 -22.50
N TRP A 196 16.01 3.41 -22.41
CA TRP A 196 15.31 4.62 -21.98
C TRP A 196 15.58 4.92 -20.50
N GLU A 197 15.95 6.17 -20.21
CA GLU A 197 16.26 6.62 -18.85
C GLU A 197 15.22 7.61 -18.34
N LEU A 198 14.76 7.39 -17.11
CA LEU A 198 13.75 8.23 -16.48
C LEU A 198 14.37 9.49 -15.86
N ILE A 199 13.88 10.65 -16.28
CA ILE A 199 13.99 11.93 -15.57
C ILE A 199 12.60 12.28 -15.04
N SER A 200 12.37 12.04 -13.75
CA SER A 200 11.04 12.12 -13.16
C SER A 200 10.81 13.37 -12.34
N MET A 201 9.54 13.76 -12.21
CA MET A 201 9.08 14.85 -11.37
C MET A 201 7.89 14.39 -10.52
N ASN A 202 7.97 14.65 -9.20
CA ASN A 202 6.87 14.38 -8.28
C ASN A 202 5.97 15.62 -8.15
N LEU A 203 4.71 15.46 -8.52
CA LEU A 203 3.66 16.48 -8.54
C LEU A 203 2.48 16.10 -7.65
N PHE A 204 2.68 15.18 -6.69
CA PHE A 204 1.76 15.06 -5.56
C PHE A 204 1.95 16.26 -4.62
N PRO A 205 0.88 16.78 -3.98
CA PRO A 205 1.02 17.77 -2.92
C PRO A 205 1.86 17.22 -1.76
N TYR A 206 2.72 18.05 -1.17
CA TYR A 206 3.42 17.65 0.05
C TYR A 206 2.47 17.70 1.23
N ALA A 207 2.25 16.54 1.85
CA ALA A 207 1.47 16.37 3.06
C ALA A 207 1.79 14.99 3.66
N PRO A 208 1.43 14.71 4.93
CA PRO A 208 1.69 13.43 5.57
C PRO A 208 0.72 12.35 5.05
N HIS A 209 0.79 12.02 3.77
CA HIS A 209 0.00 10.98 3.12
C HIS A 209 0.88 10.07 2.25
N LEU A 210 0.44 8.82 2.09
CA LEU A 210 1.15 7.80 1.31
C LEU A 210 1.56 8.29 -0.09
N GLY A 211 0.65 8.95 -0.81
CA GLY A 211 0.85 9.32 -2.21
C GLY A 211 2.13 10.12 -2.48
N TRP A 212 2.49 11.07 -1.60
CA TRP A 212 3.71 11.85 -1.79
C TRP A 212 4.94 11.05 -1.35
N HIS A 213 4.90 10.45 -0.16
CA HIS A 213 6.06 9.74 0.42
C HIS A 213 6.46 8.49 -0.38
N ALA A 214 5.51 7.64 -0.78
CA ALA A 214 5.80 6.43 -1.55
C ALA A 214 6.32 6.74 -2.95
N VAL A 215 5.71 7.71 -3.64
CA VAL A 215 6.15 8.14 -4.98
C VAL A 215 7.54 8.76 -4.90
N ASN A 216 7.81 9.61 -3.91
CA ASN A 216 9.14 10.17 -3.68
C ASN A 216 10.21 9.07 -3.49
N LEU A 217 9.93 8.05 -2.66
CA LEU A 217 10.86 6.93 -2.46
C LEU A 217 11.05 6.06 -3.71
N GLY A 218 9.97 5.78 -4.45
CA GLY A 218 10.02 4.98 -5.67
C GLY A 218 10.81 5.68 -6.78
N LEU A 219 10.48 6.94 -7.07
CA LEU A 219 11.15 7.74 -8.10
C LEU A 219 12.64 7.92 -7.82
N LYS A 220 13.01 8.14 -6.55
CA LYS A 220 14.43 8.26 -6.14
C LYS A 220 15.25 7.00 -6.41
N GLN A 221 14.62 5.83 -6.43
CA GLN A 221 15.31 4.55 -6.70
C GLN A 221 15.53 4.26 -8.18
N MET A 222 14.62 4.71 -9.06
CA MET A 222 14.62 4.29 -10.46
C MET A 222 14.99 5.39 -11.47
N SER A 223 14.97 6.66 -11.07
CA SER A 223 15.26 7.76 -11.98
C SER A 223 16.76 7.91 -12.20
N LYS A 224 17.18 8.14 -13.45
CA LYS A 224 18.52 8.67 -13.74
C LYS A 224 18.73 10.02 -13.06
N PHE A 225 17.70 10.87 -13.10
CA PHE A 225 17.65 12.13 -12.38
C PHE A 225 16.25 12.33 -11.79
N TYR A 226 16.17 12.53 -10.48
CA TYR A 226 14.90 12.77 -9.80
C TYR A 226 14.75 14.25 -9.46
N VAL A 227 13.81 14.92 -10.13
CA VAL A 227 13.40 16.28 -9.80
C VAL A 227 12.45 16.22 -8.60
N ALA A 228 13.02 16.32 -7.41
CA ALA A 228 12.32 16.17 -6.13
C ALA A 228 11.46 17.41 -5.78
N THR A 229 10.34 17.55 -6.47
CA THR A 229 9.36 18.64 -6.26
C THR A 229 8.14 18.17 -5.46
N SER A 230 7.27 19.14 -5.16
CA SER A 230 5.95 18.93 -4.59
C SER A 230 4.96 19.93 -5.18
N ALA A 231 3.74 19.45 -5.43
CA ALA A 231 2.60 20.29 -5.81
C ALA A 231 1.92 20.94 -4.59
N GLY A 232 0.75 21.55 -4.80
CA GLY A 232 -0.11 22.04 -3.72
C GLY A 232 0.34 23.37 -3.10
N GLY A 233 0.85 24.29 -3.91
CA GLY A 233 1.24 25.64 -3.47
C GLY A 233 2.69 25.78 -3.03
N ALA A 234 3.39 24.68 -2.75
CA ALA A 234 4.81 24.71 -2.38
C ALA A 234 5.70 25.33 -3.48
N ILE A 235 5.40 25.02 -4.75
CA ILE A 235 6.01 25.65 -5.93
C ILE A 235 4.87 25.99 -6.90
N PRO A 236 4.81 27.24 -7.42
CA PRO A 236 3.81 27.62 -8.43
C PRO A 236 3.90 26.75 -9.69
N SER A 237 2.75 26.41 -10.28
CA SER A 237 2.69 25.51 -11.45
C SER A 237 3.52 26.01 -12.64
N ALA A 238 3.52 27.31 -12.94
CA ALA A 238 4.35 27.87 -14.00
C ALA A 238 5.85 27.60 -13.76
N LYS A 239 6.30 27.71 -12.50
CA LYS A 239 7.69 27.41 -12.13
C LYS A 239 8.00 25.92 -12.20
N LEU A 240 7.05 25.05 -11.86
CA LEU A 240 7.19 23.61 -12.06
C LEU A 240 7.35 23.26 -13.55
N VAL A 241 6.62 23.92 -14.45
CA VAL A 241 6.77 23.73 -15.91
C VAL A 241 8.14 24.21 -16.39
N GLU A 242 8.65 25.36 -15.91
CA GLU A 242 10.01 25.82 -16.23
C GLU A 242 11.09 24.83 -15.77
N ILE A 243 10.94 24.26 -14.57
CA ILE A 243 11.83 23.23 -14.04
C ILE A 243 11.75 21.98 -14.93
N ALA A 244 10.54 21.55 -15.28
CA ALA A 244 10.34 20.39 -16.16
C ALA A 244 11.05 20.57 -17.51
N LYS A 245 10.96 21.77 -18.10
CA LYS A 245 11.67 22.15 -19.33
C LYS A 245 13.19 22.06 -19.15
N SER A 246 13.69 22.70 -18.09
CA SER A 246 15.14 22.83 -17.84
C SER A 246 15.82 21.47 -17.67
N PHE A 247 15.14 20.52 -17.01
CA PHE A 247 15.66 19.17 -16.79
C PHE A 247 15.23 18.15 -17.84
N LYS A 248 14.41 18.55 -18.83
CA LYS A 248 13.83 17.65 -19.85
C LYS A 248 13.09 16.47 -19.22
N VAL A 249 12.22 16.77 -18.26
CA VAL A 249 11.44 15.75 -17.53
C VAL A 249 10.59 14.94 -18.50
N ASN A 250 10.70 13.61 -18.40
CA ASN A 250 9.97 12.64 -19.21
C ASN A 250 9.07 11.71 -18.38
N GLY A 251 8.98 11.92 -17.07
CA GLY A 251 8.04 11.21 -16.21
C GLY A 251 7.36 12.12 -15.18
N PHE A 252 6.03 12.13 -15.18
CA PHE A 252 5.24 12.96 -14.27
C PHE A 252 4.36 12.09 -13.38
N ALA A 253 4.49 12.24 -12.06
CA ALA A 253 3.66 11.50 -11.10
C ALA A 253 2.78 12.46 -10.29
N GLY A 254 1.46 12.28 -10.27
CA GLY A 254 0.56 13.19 -9.56
C GLY A 254 -0.91 12.78 -9.53
N MET A 255 -1.74 13.60 -8.89
CA MET A 255 -3.20 13.43 -8.92
C MET A 255 -3.76 13.94 -10.26
N PRO A 256 -4.62 13.15 -10.96
CA PRO A 256 -5.24 13.54 -12.24
C PRO A 256 -5.76 14.97 -12.31
N SER A 257 -6.55 15.39 -11.33
CA SER A 257 -7.22 16.70 -11.28
C SER A 257 -6.24 17.85 -11.10
N TYR A 258 -5.19 17.67 -10.28
CA TYR A 258 -4.14 18.68 -10.13
C TYR A 258 -3.32 18.79 -11.41
N LEU A 259 -2.89 17.65 -11.94
CA LEU A 259 -2.07 17.61 -13.15
C LEU A 259 -2.78 18.29 -14.31
N ARG A 260 -4.02 17.88 -14.63
CA ARG A 260 -4.80 18.49 -15.71
C ARG A 260 -5.07 19.97 -15.47
N ASN A 261 -5.70 20.32 -14.34
CA ASN A 261 -6.29 21.66 -14.16
C ASN A 261 -5.26 22.73 -13.76
N ARG A 262 -4.07 22.32 -13.30
CA ARG A 262 -3.01 23.24 -12.89
C ARG A 262 -1.76 23.03 -13.74
N PHE A 263 -1.09 21.89 -13.62
CA PHE A 263 0.24 21.72 -14.23
C PHE A 263 0.20 21.72 -15.77
N PHE A 264 -0.61 20.86 -16.40
CA PHE A 264 -0.73 20.78 -17.85
C PHE A 264 -1.45 21.99 -18.46
N ARG A 265 -2.35 22.63 -17.71
CA ARG A 265 -2.92 23.92 -18.12
C ARG A 265 -1.85 25.00 -18.27
N GLU A 266 -0.93 25.13 -17.32
CA GLU A 266 0.21 26.05 -17.46
C GLU A 266 1.17 25.60 -18.58
N MET A 267 1.41 24.29 -18.72
CA MET A 267 2.28 23.73 -19.77
C MET A 267 1.77 24.04 -21.18
N LYS A 268 0.45 24.03 -21.39
CA LYS A 268 -0.18 24.30 -22.68
C LYS A 268 0.19 25.70 -23.21
N GLU A 269 0.19 26.70 -22.33
CA GLU A 269 0.50 28.10 -22.69
C GLU A 269 2.01 28.40 -22.67
N ALA A 270 2.82 27.57 -21.99
CA ALA A 270 4.26 27.77 -21.89
C ALA A 270 5.00 27.39 -23.19
N ASP A 271 6.13 28.05 -23.44
CA ASP A 271 7.14 27.57 -24.40
C ASP A 271 7.82 26.32 -23.83
N TYR A 272 7.29 25.14 -24.18
CA TYR A 272 7.72 23.84 -23.68
C TYR A 272 7.86 22.86 -24.86
N GLU A 273 8.94 22.10 -24.87
CA GLU A 273 9.16 21.00 -25.83
C GLU A 273 9.21 19.70 -25.04
N ALA A 274 8.27 18.80 -25.31
CA ALA A 274 8.16 17.52 -24.63
C ALA A 274 9.19 16.52 -25.19
N PRO A 275 9.81 15.69 -24.33
CA PRO A 275 10.58 14.55 -24.79
C PRO A 275 9.76 13.59 -25.68
N ASP A 276 10.44 12.85 -26.57
CA ASP A 276 9.79 11.92 -27.51
C ASP A 276 8.90 10.87 -26.82
N LYS A 277 9.35 10.32 -25.68
CA LYS A 277 8.61 9.34 -24.88
C LYS A 277 8.38 9.88 -23.47
N VAL A 278 7.12 9.95 -23.04
CA VAL A 278 6.72 10.50 -21.73
C VAL A 278 5.81 9.53 -20.98
N VAL A 279 6.07 9.32 -19.68
CA VAL A 279 5.21 8.52 -18.80
C VAL A 279 4.42 9.39 -17.80
N LEU A 280 3.14 9.10 -17.64
CA LEU A 280 2.25 9.68 -16.62
C LEU A 280 1.85 8.60 -15.61
N LEU A 281 2.25 8.79 -14.35
CA LEU A 281 1.81 7.96 -13.22
C LEU A 281 0.75 8.70 -12.42
N LEU A 282 -0.49 8.22 -12.48
CA LEU A 282 -1.66 8.89 -11.91
C LEU A 282 -2.19 8.11 -10.71
N ALA A 283 -2.40 8.76 -9.56
CA ALA A 283 -2.97 8.09 -8.38
C ALA A 283 -3.68 9.06 -7.43
N GLY A 284 -4.33 8.52 -6.39
CA GLY A 284 -4.95 9.28 -5.29
C GLY A 284 -6.43 9.60 -5.48
N GLU A 285 -6.94 9.54 -6.70
CA GLU A 285 -8.35 9.71 -7.06
C GLU A 285 -8.70 8.89 -8.31
N LYS A 286 -10.00 8.77 -8.60
CA LYS A 286 -10.48 8.10 -9.81
C LYS A 286 -9.93 8.80 -11.05
N ILE A 287 -9.38 8.00 -11.96
CA ILE A 287 -8.86 8.45 -13.24
C ILE A 287 -10.00 8.38 -14.25
N TYR A 288 -10.22 9.47 -15.00
CA TYR A 288 -11.28 9.57 -16.00
C TYR A 288 -10.66 9.80 -17.37
N GLY A 289 -11.17 9.10 -18.40
CA GLY A 289 -10.73 9.23 -19.81
C GLY A 289 -10.48 10.67 -20.26
N PRO A 290 -11.48 11.56 -20.17
CA PRO A 290 -11.32 12.95 -20.62
C PRO A 290 -10.20 13.72 -19.92
N VAL A 291 -9.89 13.39 -18.65
CA VAL A 291 -8.79 14.02 -17.91
C VAL A 291 -7.43 13.55 -18.46
N VAL A 292 -7.34 12.27 -18.83
CA VAL A 292 -6.16 11.69 -19.45
C VAL A 292 -5.97 12.23 -20.86
N ASP A 293 -7.04 12.28 -21.66
CA ASP A 293 -7.01 12.77 -23.03
C ASP A 293 -6.44 14.19 -23.12
N ASP A 294 -6.92 15.10 -22.24
CA ASP A 294 -6.41 16.48 -22.19
C ASP A 294 -4.89 16.56 -21.89
N MET A 295 -4.39 15.71 -20.98
CA MET A 295 -2.96 15.68 -20.63
C MET A 295 -2.12 15.09 -21.76
N VAL A 296 -2.60 14.01 -22.40
CA VAL A 296 -1.95 13.35 -23.52
C VAL A 296 -1.90 14.27 -24.74
N GLU A 297 -3.01 14.93 -25.07
CA GLU A 297 -3.09 15.90 -26.18
C GLU A 297 -2.13 17.07 -25.95
N THR A 298 -2.08 17.60 -24.72
CA THR A 298 -1.13 18.66 -24.37
C THR A 298 0.31 18.22 -24.65
N LEU A 299 0.74 17.05 -24.17
CA LEU A 299 2.09 16.54 -24.42
C LEU A 299 2.38 16.30 -25.90
N LYS A 300 1.43 15.72 -26.65
CA LYS A 300 1.56 15.49 -28.09
C LYS A 300 1.69 16.80 -28.87
N SER A 301 0.89 17.81 -28.52
CA SER A 301 0.99 19.15 -29.11
C SER A 301 2.33 19.84 -28.83
N LYS A 302 3.02 19.42 -27.76
CA LYS A 302 4.36 19.89 -27.37
C LYS A 302 5.49 19.01 -27.93
N GLY A 303 5.19 18.02 -28.77
CA GLY A 303 6.17 17.23 -29.51
C GLY A 303 6.35 15.78 -29.05
N ALA A 304 5.67 15.33 -27.98
CA ALA A 304 5.77 13.93 -27.54
C ALA A 304 5.19 12.98 -28.60
N LYS A 305 5.95 11.94 -28.97
CA LYS A 305 5.55 10.92 -29.95
C LYS A 305 4.80 9.78 -29.28
N GLU A 306 5.23 9.40 -28.08
CA GLU A 306 4.65 8.32 -27.29
C GLU A 306 4.36 8.81 -25.87
N VAL A 307 3.10 8.71 -25.44
CA VAL A 307 2.69 9.04 -24.07
C VAL A 307 2.06 7.81 -23.45
N ARG A 308 2.66 7.31 -22.37
CA ARG A 308 2.18 6.14 -21.64
C ARG A 308 1.55 6.60 -20.33
N VAL A 309 0.34 6.13 -20.05
CA VAL A 309 -0.41 6.49 -18.84
C VAL A 309 -0.69 5.25 -18.02
N ILE A 310 -0.47 5.35 -16.71
CA ILE A 310 -0.61 4.23 -15.78
C ILE A 310 -1.27 4.73 -14.49
N GLY A 311 -2.31 4.03 -14.06
CA GLY A 311 -2.96 4.25 -12.77
C GLY A 311 -2.26 3.50 -11.63
N GLY A 312 -2.13 4.17 -10.49
CA GLY A 312 -1.75 3.57 -9.21
C GLY A 312 -2.94 3.59 -8.24
N TYR A 313 -3.12 2.50 -7.50
CA TYR A 313 -4.10 2.34 -6.45
C TYR A 313 -3.42 1.96 -5.14
N ALA A 314 -3.67 2.75 -4.11
CA ALA A 314 -3.28 2.46 -2.74
C ALA A 314 -4.06 3.37 -1.78
N SER A 315 -4.06 3.00 -0.51
CA SER A 315 -4.60 3.78 0.60
C SER A 315 -3.56 3.90 1.70
N SER A 316 -3.70 4.90 2.58
CA SER A 316 -2.81 5.00 3.76
C SER A 316 -2.85 3.70 4.57
N GLU A 317 -4.01 3.03 4.63
CA GLU A 317 -4.29 1.76 5.28
C GLU A 317 -3.58 0.55 4.60
N SER A 318 -3.35 0.60 3.28
CA SER A 318 -2.59 -0.42 2.55
C SER A 318 -1.06 -0.36 2.80
N LYS A 319 -0.59 0.78 3.32
CA LYS A 319 0.76 1.09 3.77
C LYS A 319 1.89 0.77 2.79
N ILE A 320 2.27 -0.50 2.73
CA ILE A 320 3.47 -1.03 2.08
C ILE A 320 3.15 -1.82 0.80
N SER A 321 1.88 -1.84 0.37
CA SER A 321 1.40 -2.54 -0.81
C SER A 321 0.67 -1.61 -1.78
N PHE A 322 0.66 -1.98 -3.05
CA PHE A 322 0.19 -1.14 -4.16
C PHE A 322 -0.47 -2.00 -5.25
N GLY A 323 -1.60 -1.51 -5.78
CA GLY A 323 -2.18 -1.92 -7.05
C GLY A 323 -1.70 -1.00 -8.18
N VAL A 324 -1.33 -1.53 -9.34
CA VAL A 324 -0.77 -0.72 -10.44
C VAL A 324 -1.24 -1.25 -11.78
N GLN A 325 -1.74 -0.36 -12.62
CA GLN A 325 -2.14 -0.74 -13.96
C GLN A 325 -0.95 -1.17 -14.82
N CYS A 326 -1.10 -2.22 -15.64
CA CYS A 326 -0.10 -2.57 -16.64
C CYS A 326 -0.22 -1.70 -17.92
N CYS A 327 -1.40 -1.13 -18.17
CA CYS A 327 -1.67 -0.08 -19.16
C CYS A 327 -2.92 0.69 -18.71
N TYR A 328 -3.16 1.89 -19.24
CA TYR A 328 -4.25 2.76 -18.77
C TYR A 328 -5.64 2.10 -18.72
N GLU A 329 -5.96 1.23 -19.68
CA GLU A 329 -7.23 0.49 -19.75
C GLU A 329 -7.13 -0.93 -19.14
N GLY A 330 -5.98 -1.25 -18.55
CA GLY A 330 -5.71 -2.56 -17.97
C GLY A 330 -6.03 -2.67 -16.48
N PRO A 331 -5.89 -3.88 -15.93
CA PRO A 331 -6.16 -4.14 -14.53
C PRO A 331 -5.05 -3.61 -13.63
N TYR A 332 -5.40 -3.34 -12.38
CA TYR A 332 -4.45 -3.04 -11.30
C TYR A 332 -3.87 -4.34 -10.76
N HIS A 333 -2.60 -4.60 -11.05
CA HIS A 333 -1.84 -5.70 -10.48
C HIS A 333 -1.40 -5.37 -9.06
N ASN A 334 -1.60 -6.30 -8.13
CA ASN A 334 -0.96 -6.19 -6.82
C ASN A 334 0.55 -6.45 -6.99
N VAL A 335 1.37 -5.40 -6.96
CA VAL A 335 2.83 -5.51 -7.14
C VAL A 335 3.57 -5.91 -5.86
N SER A 336 2.85 -6.07 -4.75
CA SER A 336 3.39 -6.46 -3.44
C SER A 336 2.57 -7.58 -2.80
N PRO A 337 2.30 -8.69 -3.51
CA PRO A 337 1.31 -9.67 -3.09
C PRO A 337 1.71 -10.46 -1.84
N LEU A 338 2.98 -10.38 -1.42
CA LEU A 338 3.46 -10.98 -0.18
C LEU A 338 3.34 -10.04 1.03
N MET A 339 2.93 -8.78 0.86
CA MET A 339 2.78 -7.81 1.94
C MET A 339 1.33 -7.61 2.36
N LEU A 340 0.42 -7.64 1.39
CA LEU A 340 -1.00 -7.42 1.59
C LEU A 340 -1.76 -8.11 0.47
N SER A 341 -2.89 -8.72 0.81
CA SER A 341 -3.88 -9.18 -0.16
C SER A 341 -5.03 -8.16 -0.23
N PHE A 342 -5.41 -7.82 -1.45
CA PHE A 342 -6.67 -7.12 -1.72
C PHE A 342 -7.68 -8.20 -2.01
N GLU A 343 -8.68 -8.34 -1.15
CA GLU A 343 -9.76 -9.31 -1.33
C GLU A 343 -11.09 -8.56 -1.52
N PHE A 344 -12.08 -9.22 -2.10
CA PHE A 344 -13.31 -8.59 -2.55
C PHE A 344 -14.51 -9.30 -1.96
N VAL A 345 -15.41 -8.53 -1.33
CA VAL A 345 -16.55 -9.09 -0.60
C VAL A 345 -17.87 -8.48 -1.04
N ARG A 346 -18.94 -9.27 -0.95
CA ARG A 346 -20.31 -8.79 -0.93
C ARG A 346 -20.73 -8.66 0.53
N VAL A 347 -21.37 -7.53 0.87
CA VAL A 347 -21.99 -7.33 2.18
C VAL A 347 -23.50 -7.40 1.94
N ASN A 348 -24.15 -8.34 2.62
CA ASN A 348 -25.58 -8.60 2.51
C ASN A 348 -26.38 -7.65 3.41
N ASP A 349 -27.68 -7.51 3.13
CA ASP A 349 -28.58 -6.59 3.84
C ASP A 349 -28.70 -6.89 5.36
N ASP A 350 -28.49 -8.15 5.75
CA ASP A 350 -28.50 -8.58 7.16
C ASP A 350 -27.16 -8.34 7.87
N GLY A 351 -26.17 -7.77 7.17
CA GLY A 351 -24.82 -7.51 7.66
C GLY A 351 -23.86 -8.70 7.57
N SER A 352 -24.31 -9.87 7.10
CA SER A 352 -23.42 -10.98 6.73
C SER A 352 -22.61 -10.61 5.48
N TRP A 353 -21.56 -11.38 5.21
CA TRP A 353 -20.67 -11.12 4.09
C TRP A 353 -20.05 -12.41 3.57
N GLU A 354 -19.66 -12.39 2.30
CA GLU A 354 -18.99 -13.49 1.59
C GLU A 354 -17.94 -12.93 0.64
N PHE A 355 -16.85 -13.67 0.39
CA PHE A 355 -15.96 -13.34 -0.72
C PHE A 355 -16.73 -13.50 -2.04
N VAL A 356 -16.53 -12.58 -2.98
CA VAL A 356 -17.13 -12.70 -4.31
C VAL A 356 -16.28 -13.61 -5.19
N ASP A 357 -16.89 -14.27 -6.17
CA ASP A 357 -16.16 -15.05 -7.16
C ASP A 357 -15.32 -14.15 -8.10
N GLU A 358 -14.38 -14.76 -8.82
CA GLU A 358 -13.71 -14.06 -9.92
C GLU A 358 -14.76 -13.52 -10.92
N ASP A 359 -14.45 -12.42 -11.61
CA ASP A 359 -15.37 -11.69 -12.48
C ASP A 359 -16.58 -11.01 -11.80
N GLU A 360 -16.75 -11.13 -10.48
CA GLU A 360 -17.82 -10.43 -9.74
C GLU A 360 -17.36 -9.12 -9.08
N SER A 361 -18.26 -8.14 -9.05
CA SER A 361 -18.06 -6.87 -8.35
C SER A 361 -18.06 -7.05 -6.84
N GLY A 362 -17.10 -6.43 -6.15
CA GLY A 362 -16.97 -6.56 -4.70
C GLY A 362 -16.32 -5.37 -4.02
N HIS A 363 -16.65 -5.20 -2.73
CA HIS A 363 -16.02 -4.23 -1.85
C HIS A 363 -14.60 -4.63 -1.53
N VAL A 364 -13.68 -3.67 -1.66
CA VAL A 364 -12.26 -3.91 -1.37
C VAL A 364 -12.06 -4.06 0.14
N THR A 365 -11.47 -5.19 0.50
CA THR A 365 -11.00 -5.50 1.85
C THR A 365 -9.49 -5.68 1.86
N LEU A 366 -8.87 -5.27 2.97
CA LEU A 366 -7.43 -5.37 3.17
C LEU A 366 -7.10 -6.50 4.16
N PHE A 367 -6.14 -7.34 3.80
CA PHE A 367 -5.52 -8.34 4.67
C PHE A 367 -4.01 -8.18 4.65
N HIS A 368 -3.40 -7.83 5.78
CA HIS A 368 -1.95 -7.68 5.88
C HIS A 368 -1.29 -9.07 6.02
N LEU A 369 -0.17 -9.25 5.33
CA LEU A 369 0.63 -10.48 5.37
C LEU A 369 1.97 -10.25 6.07
N ASP A 370 2.30 -8.99 6.29
CA ASP A 370 3.50 -8.48 6.92
C ASP A 370 3.28 -7.03 7.32
N GLY A 371 4.29 -6.45 7.97
CA GLY A 371 4.23 -5.10 8.50
C GLY A 371 4.01 -5.09 10.01
N THR A 372 4.09 -3.89 10.56
CA THR A 372 3.98 -3.58 11.99
C THR A 372 3.24 -2.25 12.14
N GLY A 373 3.34 -1.51 13.25
CA GLY A 373 2.61 -0.25 13.38
C GLY A 373 1.09 -0.51 13.30
N THR A 374 0.36 0.27 12.49
CA THR A 374 -1.07 0.03 12.27
C THR A 374 -1.31 -1.14 11.32
N ILE A 375 -2.18 -2.08 11.69
CA ILE A 375 -2.50 -3.31 10.94
C ILE A 375 -4.01 -3.42 10.69
N PHE A 376 -4.37 -4.00 9.55
CA PHE A 376 -5.75 -4.18 9.11
C PHE A 376 -5.95 -5.58 8.51
N GLU A 377 -6.87 -6.34 9.08
CA GLU A 377 -7.39 -7.63 8.62
C GLU A 377 -8.93 -7.54 8.45
N GLY A 378 -9.44 -7.96 7.30
CA GLY A 378 -10.86 -7.85 6.97
C GLY A 378 -11.35 -6.40 6.92
N PHE A 379 -10.49 -5.43 6.62
CA PHE A 379 -10.83 -4.01 6.71
C PHE A 379 -11.49 -3.48 5.43
N LEU A 380 -12.71 -2.97 5.55
CA LEU A 380 -13.48 -2.38 4.45
C LEU A 380 -12.98 -0.99 4.09
N LEU A 381 -12.46 -0.84 2.88
CA LEU A 381 -11.85 0.41 2.42
C LEU A 381 -12.88 1.43 1.87
N GLY A 382 -14.07 0.94 1.49
CA GLY A 382 -15.15 1.73 0.89
C GLY A 382 -15.04 1.94 -0.61
N ASP A 383 -14.05 1.34 -1.24
CA ASP A 383 -13.94 1.23 -2.70
C ASP A 383 -14.57 -0.09 -3.17
N VAL A 384 -15.01 -0.10 -4.43
CA VAL A 384 -15.58 -1.24 -5.14
C VAL A 384 -14.76 -1.42 -6.41
N ALA A 385 -14.34 -2.66 -6.67
CA ALA A 385 -13.80 -3.07 -7.96
C ALA A 385 -14.92 -3.72 -8.77
N SER A 386 -14.93 -3.50 -10.09
CA SER A 386 -15.93 -4.12 -10.98
C SER A 386 -15.78 -5.64 -11.04
N ARG A 387 -14.54 -6.12 -10.91
CA ARG A 387 -14.17 -7.52 -10.79
C ARG A 387 -12.72 -7.71 -10.39
N HIS A 388 -12.37 -8.93 -10.04
CA HIS A 388 -11.01 -9.37 -9.76
C HIS A 388 -10.74 -10.75 -10.36
N GLU A 389 -9.46 -11.06 -10.54
CA GLU A 389 -8.98 -12.32 -11.11
C GLU A 389 -7.63 -12.68 -10.47
N ASN A 390 -7.32 -13.98 -10.39
CA ASN A 390 -6.01 -14.47 -9.97
C ASN A 390 -5.43 -15.44 -11.00
N GLY A 391 -4.59 -14.93 -11.89
CA GLY A 391 -4.07 -15.71 -13.00
C GLY A 391 -3.23 -14.89 -13.95
N LYS A 392 -3.14 -15.33 -15.21
CA LYS A 392 -2.42 -14.59 -16.26
C LYS A 392 -3.25 -13.41 -16.74
N CYS A 393 -2.73 -12.21 -16.57
CA CYS A 393 -3.34 -11.02 -17.13
C CYS A 393 -3.39 -11.10 -18.67
N PRO A 394 -4.55 -10.85 -19.29
CA PRO A 394 -4.72 -10.97 -20.74
C PRO A 394 -3.97 -9.89 -21.53
N LEU A 395 -3.54 -8.79 -20.88
CA LEU A 395 -2.91 -7.65 -21.55
C LEU A 395 -1.38 -7.66 -21.48
N CYS A 396 -0.81 -7.98 -20.31
CA CYS A 396 0.64 -7.96 -20.12
C CYS A 396 1.26 -9.34 -19.86
N GLY A 397 0.44 -10.38 -19.65
CA GLY A 397 0.89 -11.75 -19.39
C GLY A 397 1.47 -11.98 -17.99
N MET A 398 1.57 -10.97 -17.13
CA MET A 398 1.96 -11.14 -15.73
C MET A 398 0.94 -12.03 -15.01
N ASP A 399 1.43 -12.97 -14.22
CA ASP A 399 0.63 -13.99 -13.54
C ASP A 399 0.54 -13.69 -12.04
N GLY A 400 -0.68 -13.55 -11.50
CA GLY A 400 -0.94 -13.21 -10.10
C GLY A 400 -2.27 -12.49 -9.89
N PRO A 401 -2.51 -11.92 -8.70
CA PRO A 401 -3.76 -11.24 -8.37
C PRO A 401 -3.84 -9.84 -8.97
N PHE A 402 -4.97 -9.54 -9.61
CA PHE A 402 -5.27 -8.22 -10.16
C PHE A 402 -6.77 -7.92 -10.14
N PHE A 403 -7.14 -6.65 -10.26
CA PHE A 403 -8.53 -6.19 -10.24
C PHE A 403 -8.79 -5.05 -11.21
N TRP A 404 -10.05 -4.88 -11.59
CA TRP A 404 -10.49 -3.95 -12.63
C TRP A 404 -11.36 -2.83 -12.07
N ASP A 405 -11.42 -1.72 -12.82
CA ASP A 405 -12.25 -0.54 -12.59
C ASP A 405 -12.59 -0.26 -11.12
N ILE A 406 -11.71 0.46 -10.45
CA ILE A 406 -11.90 0.78 -9.04
C ILE A 406 -12.51 2.16 -8.84
N GLY A 407 -13.47 2.26 -7.93
CA GLY A 407 -14.09 3.51 -7.55
C GLY A 407 -14.71 3.47 -6.17
N ARG A 408 -14.91 4.64 -5.56
CA ARG A 408 -15.60 4.75 -4.28
C ARG A 408 -17.09 4.48 -4.45
N GLN A 409 -17.68 3.80 -3.47
CA GLN A 409 -19.14 3.66 -3.39
C GLN A 409 -19.76 5.06 -3.27
N ASN A 410 -20.57 5.49 -4.23
CA ASN A 410 -21.01 6.89 -4.32
C ASN A 410 -22.28 7.18 -3.52
N ASP A 411 -23.06 6.15 -3.20
CA ASP A 411 -24.27 6.32 -2.40
C ASP A 411 -23.92 6.50 -0.92
N ALA A 412 -24.40 7.59 -0.32
CA ALA A 412 -24.02 7.96 1.04
C ALA A 412 -24.62 7.01 2.09
N GLN A 413 -25.80 6.45 1.82
CA GLN A 413 -26.43 5.47 2.70
C GLN A 413 -25.66 4.14 2.63
N ALA A 414 -25.36 3.65 1.42
CA ALA A 414 -24.52 2.48 1.21
C ALA A 414 -23.15 2.65 1.87
N GLN A 415 -22.52 3.83 1.79
CA GLN A 415 -21.27 4.10 2.50
C GLN A 415 -21.42 3.96 4.02
N ILE A 416 -22.52 4.46 4.61
CA ILE A 416 -22.79 4.33 6.05
C ILE A 416 -23.01 2.85 6.39
N ASP A 417 -23.75 2.11 5.58
CA ASP A 417 -24.06 0.70 5.83
C ASP A 417 -22.78 -0.15 5.78
N ILE A 418 -21.91 0.13 4.79
CA ILE A 418 -20.66 -0.61 4.55
C ILE A 418 -19.54 -0.17 5.51
N MET A 419 -19.27 1.13 5.62
CA MET A 419 -18.11 1.66 6.38
C MET A 419 -18.44 2.19 7.76
N GLY A 420 -19.72 2.29 8.12
CA GLY A 420 -20.19 2.96 9.34
C GLY A 420 -20.10 4.49 9.28
N LEU A 421 -19.69 5.06 8.13
CA LEU A 421 -19.55 6.50 7.92
C LEU A 421 -19.63 6.86 6.43
N SER A 422 -19.96 8.12 6.11
CA SER A 422 -19.92 8.64 4.74
C SER A 422 -18.71 9.55 4.54
N GLU A 423 -17.94 9.32 3.48
CA GLU A 423 -16.84 10.17 3.04
C GLU A 423 -17.10 10.74 1.64
N LYS A 424 -17.30 12.05 1.55
CA LYS A 424 -17.22 12.77 0.27
C LYS A 424 -15.77 13.15 -0.01
N LYS A 425 -15.15 12.54 -1.03
CA LYS A 425 -13.95 13.13 -1.65
C LYS A 425 -14.41 14.32 -2.49
N VAL A 426 -14.15 15.54 -2.02
CA VAL A 426 -14.38 16.75 -2.82
C VAL A 426 -13.39 16.74 -3.99
N LYS A 427 -13.90 16.69 -5.23
CA LYS A 427 -13.10 16.79 -6.46
C LYS A 427 -12.25 18.05 -6.42
N GLY A 428 -10.95 17.89 -6.62
CA GLY A 428 -10.02 19.00 -6.58
C GLY A 428 -9.97 19.56 -5.18
N ALA A 429 -8.86 19.31 -4.51
CA ALA A 429 -8.48 20.26 -3.51
C ALA A 429 -8.26 21.61 -4.23
N THR A 430 -9.26 22.48 -4.22
CA THR A 430 -9.02 23.84 -3.72
C THR A 430 -8.50 23.66 -2.29
N VAL A 431 -7.25 23.21 -2.18
CA VAL A 431 -6.36 23.86 -1.25
C VAL A 431 -6.05 25.17 -1.98
N ASN A 432 -6.71 26.24 -1.56
CA ASN A 432 -5.98 27.50 -1.51
C ASN A 432 -4.91 27.28 -0.46
N LEU A 433 -3.74 26.81 -0.90
CA LEU A 433 -2.48 27.15 -0.26
C LEU A 433 -1.85 28.21 -1.14
#